data_AF-A0A521X9U9-F1
#
_entry.id   AF-A0A521X9U9-F1
#
_cell.length_a   1.000
_cell.length_b   1.000
_cell.length_c   1.000
_cell.angle_alpha   90.00
_cell.angle_beta   90.00
_cell.angle_gamma   90.00
#
_symmetry.space_group_name_H-M   'P 1'
#
loop_
_entity.id
_entity.type
_entity.pdbx_description
1 polymer ?
#
loop_
_entity_poly.entity_id
_entity_poly.type
_entity_poly.pdbx_seq_one_letter_code
_entity_poly.pdbx_strand_id
1 'polypeptide(L)' 'MQGYGQFCPMAKATEILCERWSLLVIRELVAGSRRFNELRRGVPLM' A
#
# COMPACT_ATOMS: atom_id res chain seq x y z
N MET A 1 9.79 7.35 -11.00
CA MET A 1 8.36 7.14 -11.30
C MET A 1 7.92 8.22 -12.26
N GLN A 2 7.57 7.84 -13.50
CA GLN A 2 6.90 8.76 -14.42
C GLN A 2 5.45 8.87 -13.95
N GLY A 3 5.06 10.04 -13.46
CA GLY A 3 3.67 10.30 -13.06
C GLY A 3 2.78 10.47 -14.29
N TYR A 4 1.46 10.39 -14.10
CA TYR A 4 0.48 10.46 -15.20
C TYR A 4 0.40 11.82 -15.92
N GLY A 5 1.18 12.84 -15.50
CA GLY A 5 1.29 14.13 -16.19
C GLY A 5 0.04 15.00 -16.17
N GLN A 6 -0.98 14.63 -15.40
CA GLN A 6 -2.27 15.31 -15.27
C GLN A 6 -2.69 15.32 -13.79
N PHE A 7 -3.36 16.40 -13.33
CA PHE A 7 -3.97 16.46 -11.99
C PHE A 7 -5.25 15.61 -11.95
N CYS A 8 -5.10 14.30 -12.10
CA CYS A 8 -6.16 13.36 -11.82
C CYS A 8 -5.96 12.83 -10.38
N PRO A 9 -6.89 13.11 -9.44
CA PRO A 9 -6.76 12.66 -8.05
C PRO A 9 -6.61 11.14 -7.95
N MET A 10 -7.30 10.40 -8.82
CA MET A 10 -7.21 8.94 -8.89
C MET A 10 -5.83 8.49 -9.35
N ALA A 11 -5.30 9.09 -10.41
CA ALA A 11 -3.95 8.78 -10.89
C ALA A 11 -2.90 9.03 -9.80
N LYS A 12 -3.01 10.17 -9.09
CA LYS A 12 -2.12 10.51 -7.98
C LYS A 12 -2.24 9.54 -6.80
N ALA A 13 -3.44 9.09 -6.48
CA ALA A 13 -3.65 8.09 -5.44
C ALA A 13 -3.02 6.74 -5.82
N THR A 14 -3.14 6.32 -7.08
CA THR A 14 -2.57 5.05 -7.56
C THR A 14 -1.04 5.03 -7.52
N GLU A 15 -0.37 6.18 -7.70
CA GLU A 15 1.10 6.30 -7.56
C GLU A 15 1.61 5.94 -6.15
N ILE A 16 0.74 5.98 -5.13
CA ILE A 16 1.11 5.68 -3.74
C ILE A 16 0.50 4.35 -3.30
N LEU A 17 -0.79 4.16 -3.57
CA LEU A 17 -1.55 3.02 -3.06
C LEU A 17 -1.31 1.73 -3.85
N CYS A 18 -1.04 1.81 -5.15
CA CYS A 18 -0.87 0.63 -6.01
C CYS A 18 0.57 0.16 -6.15
N GLU A 19 1.47 0.60 -5.27
CA GLU A 19 2.79 0.01 -5.15
C GLU A 19 2.72 -1.41 -4.59
N ARG A 20 3.73 -2.23 -4.91
CA ARG A 20 3.73 -3.65 -4.54
C ARG A 20 3.59 -3.80 -3.02
N TRP A 21 2.56 -4.53 -2.60
CA TRP A 21 2.16 -4.81 -1.21
C TRP A 21 1.54 -3.64 -0.41
N SER A 22 1.49 -2.41 -0.93
CA SER A 22 0.97 -1.25 -0.18
C SER A 22 -0.45 -1.44 0.34
N LEU A 23 -1.37 -1.93 -0.50
CA LEU A 23 -2.75 -2.23 -0.08
C LEU A 23 -2.84 -3.34 0.97
N LEU A 24 -1.92 -4.31 0.94
CA LEU A 24 -1.89 -5.38 1.95
C LEU A 24 -1.43 -4.85 3.31
N VAL A 25 -0.42 -3.97 3.31
CA VAL A 25 0.03 -3.30 4.54
C VAL A 25 -1.10 -2.44 5.12
N ILE A 26 -1.79 -1.66 4.28
CA ILE A 26 -2.93 -0.84 4.71
C ILE A 26 -4.03 -1.73 5.30
N ARG A 27 -4.34 -2.87 4.66
CA ARG A 27 -5.32 -3.84 5.19
C ARG A 27 -4.96 -4.29 6.60
N GLU A 28 -3.70 -4.66 6.84
CA GLU A 28 -3.27 -5.13 8.16
C GLU A 28 -3.31 -4.03 9.22
N LEU A 29 -2.97 -2.79 8.85
CA LEU A 29 -3.11 -1.63 9.73
C LEU A 29 -4.58 -1.38 10.11
N VAL A 30 -5.49 -1.46 9.14
CA VAL A 30 -6.94 -1.34 9.36
C VAL A 30 -7.48 -2.49 10.22
N ALA A 31 -6.92 -3.69 10.07
CA ALA A 31 -7.24 -4.86 10.89
C ALA A 31 -6.69 -4.77 12.33
N GLY A 32 -5.89 -3.74 12.65
CA GLY A 32 -5.40 -3.47 14.00
C GLY A 32 -3.97 -3.95 14.28
N SER A 33 -3.23 -4.40 13.27
CA SER A 33 -1.80 -4.71 13.42
C SER A 33 -1.03 -3.44 13.79
N ARG A 34 -0.21 -3.52 14.83
CA ARG A 34 0.57 -2.39 15.37
C ARG A 34 2.06 -2.66 15.43
N ARG A 35 2.49 -3.90 15.21
CA ARG A 35 3.90 -4.30 15.19
C ARG A 35 4.32 -4.80 13.82
N PHE A 36 5.58 -4.58 13.47
CA PHE A 36 6.14 -5.02 12.18
C PHE A 36 5.98 -6.53 11.95
N ASN A 37 6.19 -7.35 12.99
CA ASN A 37 6.04 -8.80 12.88
C ASN A 37 4.58 -9.23 12.64
N GLU A 38 3.59 -8.43 13.03
CA GLU A 38 2.17 -8.70 12.74
C GLU A 38 1.90 -8.42 11.26
N LEU A 39 2.33 -7.25 10.77
CA LEU A 39 2.24 -6.88 9.34
C LEU A 39 2.91 -7.93 8.44
N ARG A 40 4.13 -8.37 8.80
CA ARG A 40 4.89 -9.37 8.04
C ARG A 40 4.16 -10.71 7.90
N ARG A 41 3.33 -11.10 8.87
CA ARG A 41 2.55 -12.37 8.79
C ARG A 41 1.40 -12.27 7.80
N GLY A 42 0.81 -11.08 7.62
CA GLY A 42 -0.32 -10.84 6.73
C GLY A 42 0.05 -10.58 5.26
N VAL A 43 1.34 -10.40 4.97
CA VAL A 43 1.87 -10.13 3.62
C VAL A 43 2.60 -11.38 3.09
N PRO A 44 2.45 -11.74 1.80
CA PRO A 44 3.13 -12.90 1.23
C PRO A 44 4.65 -12.82 1.44
N LEU A 45 5.23 -13.92 1.93
CA LEU A 45 6.66 -14.07 2.09
C LEU A 45 7.30 -14.09 0.69
N MET A 46 8.29 -13.23 0.48
CA MET A 46 9.28 -13.40 -0.59
C MET A 46 10.29 -14.45 -0.20
#